data_AF-A0A3D1SLB3-F1
#
_entry.id   AF-A0A3D1SLB3-F1
#
_cell.length_a   1.000
_cell.length_b   1.000
_cell.length_c   1.000
_cell.angle_alpha   90.00
_cell.angle_beta   90.00
_cell.angle_gamma   90.00
#
_symmetry.space_group_name_H-M   'P 1'
#
loop_
_entity.id
_entity.type
_entity.pdbx_description
1 polymer ?
#
loop_
_entity_poly.entity_id
_entity_poly.type
_entity_poly.pdbx_seq_one_letter_code
_entity_poly.pdbx_strand_id
1 'polypeptide(L)'
;MVALAPNREIHGYLSFIEGTMGHEMAADNWEAMRALLHYHAHLLEGTDATETLRYRLPLDSFMVQLMIEQLEVPDTSHWRHPADEWALKSEEYYHRDAGWMARFVHLPAFMQAMLPELQARWQKGLARWMGVLRLVVGEEVATLHIAGTDLRLDDVPGDTAFTVQFTPQAFTQLAFGYRAVDWAVRSGQNDLSADVLAVLAVLFPQGHAWIARSDWF
;
A
#
# COMPACT_ATOMS: atom_id res chain seq x y z
N MET A 1 4.76 23.32 -1.33
CA MET A 1 6.15 23.57 -0.86
C MET A 1 7.02 22.41 -1.30
N VAL A 2 8.28 22.64 -1.66
CA VAL A 2 9.25 21.60 -2.01
C VAL A 2 10.47 21.66 -1.09
N ALA A 3 11.02 20.51 -0.72
CA ALA A 3 12.28 20.40 -0.01
C ALA A 3 13.41 20.19 -1.03
N LEU A 4 14.41 21.06 -0.98
CA LEU A 4 15.56 21.01 -1.88
C LEU A 4 16.80 20.54 -1.12
N ALA A 5 17.58 19.66 -1.74
CA ALA A 5 18.93 19.36 -1.30
C ALA A 5 19.88 20.55 -1.62
N PRO A 6 21.12 20.58 -1.06
CA PRO A 6 22.08 21.66 -1.33
C PRO A 6 22.41 21.86 -2.82
N ASN A 7 22.30 20.80 -3.61
CA ASN A 7 22.49 20.81 -5.08
C ASN A 7 21.26 21.33 -5.85
N ARG A 8 20.17 21.73 -5.16
CA ARG A 8 18.87 22.17 -5.71
C ARG A 8 18.01 21.07 -6.35
N GLU A 9 18.34 19.80 -6.13
CA GLU A 9 17.44 18.71 -6.48
C GLU A 9 16.26 18.66 -5.50
N ILE A 10 15.08 18.26 -6.01
CA ILE A 10 13.87 18.10 -5.20
C ILE A 10 13.92 16.74 -4.54
N HIS A 11 13.80 16.71 -3.21
CA HIS A 11 13.77 15.49 -2.40
C HIS A 11 12.46 15.30 -1.61
N GLY A 12 11.49 16.17 -1.85
CA GLY A 12 10.20 16.06 -1.20
C GLY A 12 9.32 17.25 -1.46
N TYR A 13 8.05 17.10 -1.12
CA TYR A 13 7.07 18.16 -1.18
C TYR A 13 6.01 18.00 -0.10
N LEU A 14 5.37 19.13 0.23
CA LEU A 14 4.18 19.22 1.06
C LEU A 14 3.16 20.07 0.30
N SER A 15 2.00 19.48 0.02
CA SER A 15 0.90 20.09 -0.72
C SER A 15 -0.39 20.05 0.08
N PHE A 16 -1.33 20.93 -0.27
CA PHE A 16 -2.67 20.99 0.33
C PHE A 16 -2.63 21.08 1.87
N ILE A 17 -2.11 22.20 2.39
CA ILE A 17 -2.06 22.48 3.83
C ILE A 17 -3.31 23.28 4.22
N GLU A 18 -4.04 22.80 5.23
CA GLU A 18 -5.18 23.50 5.84
C GLU A 18 -4.99 23.56 7.36
N GLY A 19 -4.54 24.70 7.87
CA GLY A 19 -4.23 24.83 9.31
C GLY A 19 -3.16 23.81 9.72
N THR A 20 -3.47 22.95 10.68
CA THR A 20 -2.57 21.87 11.17
C THR A 20 -2.55 20.62 10.30
N MET A 21 -3.36 20.58 9.24
CA MET A 21 -3.56 19.39 8.42
C MET A 21 -2.77 19.48 7.12
N GLY A 22 -1.78 18.61 6.94
CA GLY A 22 -1.14 18.35 5.66
C GLY A 22 -1.85 17.20 4.93
N HIS A 23 -2.49 17.48 3.79
CA HIS A 23 -3.22 16.44 3.06
C HIS A 23 -2.32 15.54 2.21
N GLU A 24 -1.17 16.03 1.77
CA GLU A 24 -0.25 15.27 0.93
C GLU A 24 1.20 15.68 1.19
N MET A 25 2.02 14.71 1.55
CA MET A 25 3.44 14.90 1.78
C MET A 25 4.19 13.71 1.18
N ALA A 26 5.31 13.97 0.54
CA ALA A 26 6.28 12.94 0.15
C ALA A 26 7.69 13.45 0.44
N ALA A 27 8.55 12.57 0.94
CA ALA A 27 9.96 12.89 1.18
C ALA A 27 10.81 11.64 0.95
N ASP A 28 11.92 11.81 0.25
CA ASP A 28 12.86 10.73 -0.09
C ASP A 28 13.80 10.40 1.07
N ASN A 29 13.95 11.32 2.03
CA ASN A 29 14.85 11.17 3.18
C ASN A 29 14.37 12.00 4.39
N TRP A 30 15.03 11.79 5.53
CA TRP A 30 14.71 12.46 6.78
C TRP A 30 14.94 13.97 6.71
N GLU A 31 16.01 14.44 6.07
CA GLU A 31 16.34 15.85 5.97
C GLU A 31 15.25 16.63 5.23
N ALA A 32 14.76 16.08 4.11
CA ALA A 32 13.66 16.64 3.35
C ALA A 32 12.37 16.62 4.20
N MET A 33 12.05 15.51 4.85
CA MET A 33 10.85 15.41 5.68
C MET A 33 10.89 16.42 6.83
N ARG A 34 12.01 16.51 7.55
CA ARG A 34 12.23 17.46 8.64
C ARG A 34 12.08 18.91 8.16
N ALA A 35 12.60 19.26 6.99
CA ALA A 35 12.44 20.60 6.42
C ALA A 35 10.97 20.93 6.12
N LEU A 36 10.20 19.97 5.60
CA LEU A 36 8.77 20.14 5.35
C LEU A 36 7.96 20.28 6.65
N LEU A 37 8.27 19.46 7.67
CA LEU A 37 7.65 19.53 9.00
C LEU A 37 7.91 20.89 9.66
N HIS A 38 9.16 21.37 9.65
CA HIS A 38 9.50 22.70 10.18
C HIS A 38 8.79 23.82 9.42
N TYR A 39 8.74 23.73 8.10
CA TYR A 39 8.04 24.72 7.29
C TYR A 39 6.55 24.80 7.67
N HIS A 40 5.88 23.65 7.81
CA HIS A 40 4.48 23.61 8.21
C HIS A 40 4.28 24.19 9.62
N ALA A 41 5.12 23.82 10.57
CA ALA A 41 5.08 24.39 11.93
C ALA A 41 5.26 25.92 11.91
N HIS A 42 6.21 26.42 11.11
CA HIS A 42 6.49 27.85 10.99
C HIS A 42 5.31 28.65 10.40
N LEU A 43 4.54 28.06 9.47
CA LEU A 43 3.32 28.70 8.94
C LEU A 43 2.24 28.93 10.01
N LEU A 44 2.32 28.23 11.14
CA LEU A 44 1.37 28.29 12.24
C LEU A 44 1.91 29.10 13.43
N GLU A 45 3.11 29.66 13.34
CA GLU A 45 3.63 30.55 14.37
C GLU A 45 2.77 31.83 14.47
N GLY A 46 2.20 32.10 15.65
CA GLY A 46 1.40 33.30 15.94
C GLY A 46 -0.11 33.08 16.06
N THR A 47 -0.62 31.89 15.73
CA THR A 47 -1.91 31.38 16.24
C THR A 47 -1.66 30.69 17.60
N ASP A 48 -2.67 30.55 18.47
CA ASP A 48 -2.53 29.75 19.71
C ASP A 48 -1.84 28.43 19.37
N ALA A 49 -0.61 28.27 19.87
CA ALA A 49 0.38 27.31 19.37
C ALA A 49 -0.27 25.93 19.27
N THR A 50 -0.39 25.43 18.04
CA THR A 50 -1.14 24.20 17.82
C THR A 50 -0.29 23.01 18.24
N GLU A 51 -0.73 22.31 19.28
CA GLU A 51 0.01 21.21 19.91
C GLU A 51 0.18 19.97 19.00
N THR A 52 -0.46 19.93 17.83
CA THR A 52 -0.47 18.75 16.96
C THR A 52 -0.58 19.11 15.49
N LEU A 53 0.37 18.61 14.68
CA LEU A 53 0.29 18.56 13.22
C LEU A 53 -0.23 17.20 12.78
N ARG A 54 -1.09 17.18 11.77
CA ARG A 54 -1.72 15.95 11.25
C ARG A 54 -1.38 15.77 9.79
N TYR A 55 -1.04 14.54 9.41
CA TYR A 55 -0.69 14.18 8.04
C TYR A 55 -1.43 12.91 7.63
N ARG A 56 -1.88 12.85 6.37
CA ARG A 56 -2.39 11.61 5.77
C ARG A 56 -1.28 10.92 5.02
N LEU A 57 -0.83 9.80 5.55
CA LEU A 57 0.22 8.97 4.94
C LEU A 57 -0.27 7.52 4.83
N PRO A 58 0.23 6.73 3.87
CA PRO A 58 0.07 5.29 3.89
C PRO A 58 0.64 4.70 5.18
N LEU A 59 -0.01 3.68 5.74
CA LEU A 59 0.38 3.07 7.03
C LEU A 59 1.74 2.37 6.96
N ASP A 60 2.05 1.79 5.81
CA ASP A 60 3.31 1.14 5.48
C ASP A 60 4.30 2.10 4.80
N SER A 61 4.02 3.41 4.83
CA SER A 61 4.93 4.39 4.26
C SER A 61 6.22 4.46 5.06
N PHE A 62 7.35 4.41 4.35
CA PHE A 62 8.67 4.72 4.88
C PHE A 62 8.73 6.05 5.66
N MET A 63 7.90 7.04 5.29
CA MET A 63 7.82 8.30 6.04
C MET A 63 7.30 8.13 7.47
N VAL A 64 6.34 7.23 7.69
CA VAL A 64 5.85 6.93 9.04
C VAL A 64 6.97 6.32 9.87
N GLN A 65 7.72 5.38 9.29
CA GLN A 65 8.87 4.78 9.94
C GLN A 65 9.96 5.82 10.25
N LEU A 66 10.31 6.68 9.29
CA LEU A 66 11.26 7.77 9.52
C LEU A 66 10.83 8.69 10.67
N MET A 67 9.54 9.04 10.76
CA MET A 67 9.04 9.86 11.86
C MET A 67 9.19 9.14 13.20
N ILE A 68 8.87 7.85 13.26
CA ILE A 68 9.02 7.05 14.49
C ILE A 68 10.49 7.00 14.93
N GLU A 69 11.42 6.80 14.00
CA GLU A 69 12.83 6.59 14.31
C GLU A 69 13.61 7.87 14.60
N GLN A 70 13.23 9.00 13.98
CA GLN A 70 14.05 10.21 13.95
C GLN A 70 13.44 11.41 14.68
N LEU A 71 12.15 11.39 15.00
CA LEU A 71 11.59 12.43 15.86
C LEU A 71 12.15 12.23 17.28
N GLU A 72 12.96 13.18 17.72
CA GLU A 72 13.50 13.19 19.08
C GLU A 72 12.48 13.82 20.03
N VAL A 73 12.34 13.19 21.21
CA VAL A 73 11.58 13.79 22.30
C VAL A 73 12.37 15.00 22.81
N PRO A 74 11.74 16.19 22.97
CA PRO A 74 12.31 17.29 23.74
C PRO A 74 12.72 16.82 25.15
N ASP A 75 13.50 17.63 25.86
CA ASP A 75 13.77 17.40 27.28
C ASP A 75 12.45 17.27 28.06
N THR A 76 12.19 16.05 28.55
CA THR A 76 10.95 15.67 29.25
C THR A 76 11.05 15.82 30.77
N SER A 77 12.14 16.36 31.28
CA SER A 77 12.41 16.47 32.73
C SER A 77 11.35 17.25 33.51
N HIS A 78 10.56 18.09 32.82
CA HIS A 78 9.46 18.87 33.42
C HIS A 78 8.06 18.33 33.12
N TRP A 79 7.96 17.25 32.34
CA TRP A 79 6.68 16.71 31.90
C TRP A 79 6.06 15.83 32.97
N ARG A 80 4.77 15.99 33.19
CA ARG A 80 4.03 15.21 34.18
C ARG A 80 3.77 13.80 33.67
N HIS A 81 3.44 13.68 32.38
CA HIS A 81 3.19 12.41 31.69
C HIS A 81 3.78 12.46 30.27
N PRO A 82 5.07 12.13 30.08
CA PRO A 82 5.73 12.32 28.80
C PRO A 82 5.07 11.68 27.58
N ALA A 83 4.45 10.51 27.76
CA ALA A 83 3.75 9.80 26.70
C ALA A 83 2.46 10.52 26.24
N ASP A 84 1.87 11.37 27.08
CA ASP A 84 0.68 12.15 26.77
C ASP A 84 1.04 13.52 26.16
N GLU A 85 2.19 14.07 26.55
CA GLU A 85 2.68 15.39 26.16
C GLU A 85 3.44 15.38 24.82
N TRP A 86 4.01 14.24 24.42
CA TRP A 86 4.61 14.05 23.10
C TRP A 86 4.50 12.61 22.65
N ALA A 87 3.89 12.43 21.48
CA ALA A 87 3.84 11.16 20.82
C ALA A 87 3.59 11.37 19.33
N LEU A 88 4.20 10.53 18.51
CA LEU A 88 3.65 10.26 17.19
C LEU A 88 2.44 9.33 17.38
N LYS A 89 1.25 9.83 17.06
CA LYS A 89 0.00 9.05 17.09
C LYS A 89 -0.38 8.70 15.67
N SER A 90 -0.48 7.41 15.37
CA SER A 90 -1.11 6.91 14.13
C SER A 90 -2.57 6.61 14.42
N GLU A 91 -3.47 7.12 13.59
CA GLU A 91 -4.90 6.86 13.67
C GLU A 91 -5.39 6.28 12.34
N GLU A 92 -6.16 5.20 12.43
CA GLU A 92 -6.75 4.53 11.27
C GLU A 92 -8.27 4.69 11.27
N TYR A 93 -8.80 5.16 10.15
CA TYR A 93 -10.23 5.33 9.95
C TYR A 93 -10.73 4.34 8.90
N TYR A 94 -11.56 3.41 9.33
CA TYR A 94 -12.22 2.44 8.45
C TYR A 94 -13.62 2.92 8.12
N HIS A 95 -13.83 3.35 6.89
CA HIS A 95 -15.15 3.66 6.37
C HIS A 95 -15.61 2.51 5.47
N ARG A 96 -16.77 1.92 5.78
CA ARG A 96 -17.30 0.76 5.06
C ARG A 96 -17.54 1.05 3.57
N ASP A 97 -17.98 2.25 3.25
CA ASP A 97 -18.40 2.67 1.91
C ASP A 97 -17.67 3.95 1.46
N ALA A 98 -16.37 4.07 1.77
CA ALA A 98 -15.57 5.21 1.32
C ALA A 98 -14.23 4.79 0.72
N GLY A 99 -13.61 5.74 0.02
CA GLY A 99 -12.34 5.55 -0.66
C GLY A 99 -12.51 5.39 -2.17
N TRP A 100 -11.37 5.15 -2.82
CA TRP A 100 -11.30 4.93 -4.25
C TRP A 100 -11.97 3.61 -4.64
N MET A 101 -12.81 3.66 -5.67
CA MET A 101 -13.34 2.47 -6.31
C MET A 101 -12.51 2.14 -7.53
N ALA A 102 -12.11 0.87 -7.65
CA ALA A 102 -11.38 0.36 -8.80
C ALA A 102 -12.15 -0.78 -9.45
N ARG A 103 -11.90 -0.97 -10.75
CA ARG A 103 -12.34 -2.12 -11.54
C ARG A 103 -11.33 -2.32 -12.66
N PHE A 104 -10.78 -3.53 -12.80
CA PHE A 104 -10.02 -3.87 -14.00
C PHE A 104 -10.97 -4.02 -15.20
N VAL A 105 -10.54 -3.63 -16.39
CA VAL A 105 -11.39 -3.65 -17.60
C VAL A 105 -11.24 -4.93 -18.41
N HIS A 106 -10.04 -5.52 -18.42
CA HIS A 106 -9.71 -6.71 -19.20
C HIS A 106 -8.66 -7.52 -18.45
N LEU A 107 -9.03 -8.71 -17.96
CA LEU A 107 -8.20 -9.53 -17.09
C LEU A 107 -6.84 -9.90 -17.71
N PRO A 108 -6.74 -10.37 -18.97
CA PRO A 108 -5.44 -10.72 -19.53
C PRO A 108 -4.46 -9.54 -19.58
N ALA A 109 -4.96 -8.36 -19.97
CA ALA A 109 -4.13 -7.15 -20.02
C ALA A 109 -3.72 -6.69 -18.63
N PHE A 110 -4.62 -6.78 -17.65
CA PHE A 110 -4.33 -6.49 -16.25
C PHE A 110 -3.26 -7.42 -15.69
N MET A 111 -3.40 -8.73 -15.92
CA MET A 111 -2.42 -9.72 -15.47
C MET A 111 -1.06 -9.51 -16.13
N GLN A 112 -1.04 -9.20 -17.43
CA GLN A 112 0.19 -8.88 -18.15
C GLN A 112 0.92 -7.67 -17.55
N ALA A 113 0.17 -6.63 -17.18
CA ALA A 113 0.73 -5.44 -16.53
C ALA A 113 1.22 -5.75 -15.10
N MET A 114 0.53 -6.64 -14.38
CA MET A 114 0.89 -7.05 -13.02
C MET A 114 2.05 -8.04 -12.96
N LEU A 115 2.37 -8.74 -14.05
CA LEU A 115 3.35 -9.83 -14.06
C LEU A 115 4.72 -9.45 -13.45
N PRO A 116 5.34 -8.29 -13.74
CA PRO A 116 6.62 -7.92 -13.12
C PRO A 116 6.54 -7.82 -11.59
N GLU A 117 5.44 -7.29 -11.06
CA GLU A 117 5.22 -7.16 -9.62
C GLU A 117 4.94 -8.52 -8.98
N LEU A 118 4.13 -9.37 -9.62
CA LEU A 118 3.90 -10.75 -9.17
C LEU A 118 5.21 -11.56 -9.13
N GLN A 119 6.04 -11.40 -10.16
CA GLN A 119 7.38 -12.00 -10.24
C GLN A 119 8.28 -11.52 -9.10
N ALA A 120 8.29 -10.22 -8.81
CA ALA A 120 9.07 -9.66 -7.70
C ALA A 120 8.60 -10.17 -6.33
N ARG A 121 7.29 -10.25 -6.11
CA ARG A 121 6.69 -10.81 -4.88
C ARG A 121 7.07 -12.27 -4.68
N TRP A 122 6.96 -13.06 -5.74
CA TRP A 122 7.29 -14.47 -5.70
C TRP A 122 8.77 -14.73 -5.43
N GLN A 123 9.67 -13.97 -6.04
CA GLN A 123 11.11 -14.06 -5.77
C GLN A 123 11.49 -13.69 -4.34
N LYS A 124 10.74 -12.76 -3.71
CA LYS A 124 10.91 -12.43 -2.29
C LYS A 124 10.35 -13.52 -1.36
N GLY A 125 9.40 -14.31 -1.86
CA GLY A 125 8.84 -15.44 -1.12
C GLY A 125 9.88 -16.57 -0.96
N LEU A 126 9.91 -17.18 0.22
CA LEU A 126 10.72 -18.38 0.46
C LEU A 126 10.05 -19.66 -0.08
N ALA A 127 8.82 -19.54 -0.60
CA ALA A 127 8.04 -20.66 -1.09
C ALA A 127 8.66 -21.24 -2.38
N ARG A 128 8.83 -22.56 -2.41
CA ARG A 128 9.18 -23.31 -3.62
C ARG A 128 7.97 -24.11 -4.04
N TRP A 129 7.22 -23.59 -4.99
CA TRP A 129 6.05 -24.25 -5.57
C TRP A 129 6.20 -24.34 -7.08
N MET A 130 5.57 -25.37 -7.67
CA MET A 130 5.52 -25.56 -9.10
C MET A 130 4.12 -25.98 -9.51
N GLY A 131 3.62 -25.39 -10.58
CA GLY A 131 2.31 -25.72 -11.12
C GLY A 131 1.71 -24.60 -11.93
N VAL A 132 0.45 -24.81 -12.32
CA VAL A 132 -0.32 -23.86 -13.13
C VAL A 132 -1.53 -23.43 -12.33
N LEU A 133 -1.71 -22.12 -12.18
CA LEU A 133 -2.91 -21.50 -11.64
C LEU A 133 -3.75 -20.96 -12.80
N ARG A 134 -5.01 -21.37 -12.88
CA ARG A 134 -5.98 -20.81 -13.80
C ARG A 134 -6.91 -19.89 -13.02
N LEU A 135 -6.76 -18.59 -13.21
CA LEU A 135 -7.59 -17.56 -12.60
C LEU A 135 -8.80 -17.33 -13.52
N VAL A 136 -9.99 -17.63 -13.04
CA VAL A 136 -11.25 -17.38 -13.73
C VAL A 136 -11.95 -16.22 -13.02
N VAL A 137 -12.16 -15.11 -13.72
CA VAL A 137 -12.77 -13.92 -13.13
C VAL A 137 -13.94 -13.45 -13.99
N GLY A 138 -15.16 -13.72 -13.50
CA GLY A 138 -16.35 -13.58 -14.35
C GLY A 138 -16.26 -14.51 -15.57
N GLU A 139 -16.24 -13.94 -16.77
CA GLU A 139 -16.13 -14.69 -18.03
C GLU A 139 -14.69 -14.75 -18.57
N GLU A 140 -13.76 -14.03 -17.95
CA GLU A 140 -12.38 -13.97 -18.41
C GLU A 140 -11.49 -14.99 -17.68
N VAL A 141 -10.41 -15.39 -18.34
CA VAL A 141 -9.46 -16.36 -17.83
C VAL A 141 -8.04 -15.84 -18.02
N ALA A 142 -7.20 -16.01 -17.00
CA ALA A 142 -5.76 -15.86 -17.11
C ALA A 142 -5.07 -17.09 -16.53
N THR A 143 -4.01 -17.56 -17.19
CA THR A 143 -3.25 -18.73 -16.74
C THR A 143 -1.85 -18.29 -16.32
N LEU A 144 -1.47 -18.64 -15.11
CA LEU A 144 -0.19 -18.32 -14.50
C LEU A 144 0.59 -19.61 -14.25
N HIS A 145 1.72 -19.77 -14.91
CA HIS A 145 2.60 -20.91 -14.72
C HIS A 145 3.76 -20.51 -13.82
N ILE A 146 3.97 -21.29 -12.77
CA ILE A 146 5.00 -21.09 -11.75
C ILE A 146 5.96 -22.27 -11.80
N ALA A 147 7.24 -22.00 -12.00
CA ALA A 147 8.29 -23.01 -12.00
C ALA A 147 9.49 -22.53 -11.18
N GLY A 148 9.60 -23.00 -9.94
CA GLY A 148 10.66 -22.57 -9.05
C GLY A 148 10.49 -21.10 -8.70
N THR A 149 11.40 -20.25 -9.18
CA THR A 149 11.35 -18.79 -8.99
C THR A 149 10.68 -18.04 -10.12
N ASP A 150 10.29 -18.72 -11.20
CA ASP A 150 9.84 -18.06 -12.43
C ASP A 150 8.33 -18.10 -12.56
N LEU A 151 7.76 -16.95 -12.95
CA LEU A 151 6.36 -16.74 -13.25
C LEU A 151 6.20 -16.32 -14.70
N ARG A 152 5.27 -16.95 -15.40
CA ARG A 152 4.87 -16.57 -16.76
C ARG A 152 3.36 -16.64 -16.91
N LEU A 153 2.83 -15.81 -17.79
CA LEU A 153 1.47 -15.93 -18.27
C LEU A 153 1.46 -16.83 -19.50
N ASP A 154 0.51 -17.75 -19.53
CA ASP A 154 0.29 -18.66 -20.64
C ASP A 154 -1.06 -18.35 -21.30
N ASP A 155 -1.06 -18.29 -22.62
CA ASP A 155 -2.29 -18.06 -23.42
C ASP A 155 -3.20 -19.29 -23.44
N VAL A 156 -2.62 -20.48 -23.23
CA VAL A 156 -3.33 -21.76 -23.30
C VAL A 156 -3.45 -22.37 -21.90
N PRO A 157 -4.67 -22.65 -21.41
CA PRO A 157 -4.83 -23.36 -20.15
C PRO A 157 -4.32 -24.80 -20.31
N GLY A 158 -3.32 -25.18 -19.50
CA GLY A 158 -2.90 -26.58 -19.40
C GLY A 158 -3.95 -27.43 -18.69
N ASP A 159 -4.06 -28.71 -19.06
CA ASP A 159 -5.05 -29.64 -18.50
C ASP A 159 -4.89 -29.91 -16.99
N THR A 160 -3.72 -29.58 -16.42
CA THR A 160 -3.38 -29.83 -15.01
C THR A 160 -3.44 -28.56 -14.13
N ALA A 161 -4.17 -27.53 -14.56
CA ALA A 161 -4.23 -26.26 -13.85
C ALA A 161 -5.16 -26.28 -12.63
N PHE A 162 -4.68 -25.76 -11.49
CA PHE A 162 -5.53 -25.46 -10.35
C PHE A 162 -6.40 -24.26 -10.69
N THR A 163 -7.71 -24.49 -10.79
CA THR A 163 -8.66 -23.44 -11.16
C THR A 163 -9.13 -22.69 -9.93
N VAL A 164 -9.00 -21.37 -9.96
CA VAL A 164 -9.44 -20.46 -8.91
C VAL A 164 -10.42 -19.47 -9.50
N GLN A 165 -11.65 -19.45 -8.99
CA GLN A 165 -12.73 -18.62 -9.46
C GLN A 165 -12.92 -17.41 -8.55
N PHE A 166 -13.07 -16.23 -9.14
CA PHE A 166 -13.39 -15.00 -8.44
C PHE A 166 -14.52 -14.25 -9.15
N THR A 167 -15.27 -13.47 -8.37
CA THR A 167 -16.04 -12.37 -8.97
C THR A 167 -15.10 -11.24 -9.38
N PRO A 168 -15.44 -10.40 -10.39
CA PRO A 168 -14.62 -9.23 -10.76
C PRO A 168 -14.33 -8.30 -9.59
N GLN A 169 -15.32 -8.10 -8.72
CA GLN A 169 -15.15 -7.27 -7.52
C GLN A 169 -14.16 -7.90 -6.54
N ALA A 170 -14.30 -9.19 -6.23
CA ALA A 170 -13.42 -9.85 -5.27
C ALA A 170 -11.98 -9.93 -5.78
N PHE A 171 -11.78 -10.21 -7.07
CA PHE A 171 -10.45 -10.22 -7.66
C PHE A 171 -9.81 -8.83 -7.66
N THR A 172 -10.58 -7.78 -7.96
CA THR A 172 -10.07 -6.40 -7.89
C THR A 172 -9.62 -6.06 -6.47
N GLN A 173 -10.44 -6.35 -5.47
CA GLN A 173 -10.08 -6.07 -4.07
C GLN A 173 -8.87 -6.90 -3.59
N LEU A 174 -8.73 -8.13 -4.08
CA LEU A 174 -7.55 -8.95 -3.83
C LEU A 174 -6.30 -8.38 -4.49
N ALA A 175 -6.38 -8.00 -5.77
CA ALA A 175 -5.24 -7.55 -6.54
C ALA A 175 -4.63 -6.23 -6.02
N PHE A 176 -5.48 -5.36 -5.46
CA PHE A 176 -5.08 -4.12 -4.78
C PHE A 176 -4.78 -4.31 -3.28
N GLY A 177 -4.77 -5.55 -2.77
CA GLY A 177 -4.43 -5.88 -1.38
C GLY A 177 -5.52 -5.59 -0.33
N TYR A 178 -6.63 -4.93 -0.72
CA TYR A 178 -7.69 -4.49 0.19
C TYR A 178 -8.39 -5.63 0.94
N ARG A 179 -8.44 -6.83 0.34
CA ARG A 179 -8.96 -8.04 0.98
C ARG A 179 -7.98 -9.18 0.83
N ALA A 180 -7.87 -9.99 1.87
CA ALA A 180 -7.06 -11.20 1.87
C ALA A 180 -7.63 -12.28 0.95
N VAL A 181 -6.76 -13.21 0.55
CA VAL A 181 -7.08 -14.34 -0.34
C VAL A 181 -8.25 -15.16 0.18
N ASP A 182 -8.25 -15.48 1.47
CA ASP A 182 -9.29 -16.31 2.11
C ASP A 182 -10.69 -15.70 1.99
N TRP A 183 -10.79 -14.36 2.02
CA TRP A 183 -12.03 -13.65 1.76
C TRP A 183 -12.40 -13.70 0.28
N ALA A 184 -11.43 -13.46 -0.60
CA ALA A 184 -11.68 -13.41 -2.05
C ALA A 184 -12.13 -14.77 -2.61
N VAL A 185 -11.50 -15.87 -2.18
CA VAL A 185 -11.86 -17.22 -2.66
C VAL A 185 -13.24 -17.66 -2.17
N ARG A 186 -13.73 -17.14 -1.05
CA ARG A 186 -15.11 -17.39 -0.56
C ARG A 186 -16.18 -16.78 -1.46
N SER A 187 -15.82 -15.84 -2.34
CA SER A 187 -16.76 -15.27 -3.32
C SER A 187 -17.03 -16.19 -4.52
N GLY A 188 -16.19 -17.20 -4.73
CA GLY A 188 -16.33 -18.18 -5.81
C GLY A 188 -16.61 -19.60 -5.29
N GLN A 189 -16.84 -20.52 -6.22
CA GLN A 189 -16.98 -21.96 -5.92
C GLN A 189 -15.61 -22.63 -5.92
N ASN A 190 -14.80 -22.32 -4.91
CA ASN A 190 -13.43 -22.79 -4.81
C ASN A 190 -13.29 -23.91 -3.79
N ASP A 191 -12.63 -24.99 -4.19
CA ASP A 191 -12.08 -26.03 -3.30
C ASP A 191 -10.57 -26.10 -3.53
N LEU A 192 -9.81 -25.43 -2.67
CA LEU A 192 -8.37 -25.22 -2.85
C LEU A 192 -7.60 -25.88 -1.70
N SER A 193 -6.47 -26.50 -2.03
CA SER A 193 -5.52 -26.95 -1.01
C SER A 193 -4.87 -25.76 -0.30
N ALA A 194 -4.36 -26.02 0.91
CA ALA A 194 -3.61 -25.03 1.68
C ALA A 194 -2.39 -24.48 0.91
N ASP A 195 -1.75 -25.32 0.09
CA ASP A 195 -0.60 -24.91 -0.73
C ASP A 195 -0.99 -23.87 -1.78
N VAL A 196 -2.12 -24.05 -2.47
CA VAL A 196 -2.61 -23.09 -3.47
C VAL A 196 -2.99 -21.76 -2.79
N LEU A 197 -3.62 -21.82 -1.62
CA LEU A 197 -3.93 -20.62 -0.83
C LEU A 197 -2.66 -19.86 -0.42
N ALA A 198 -1.61 -20.58 0.01
CA ALA A 198 -0.33 -19.98 0.35
C ALA A 198 0.34 -19.32 -0.85
N VAL A 199 0.32 -19.96 -2.02
CA VAL A 199 0.83 -19.37 -3.28
C VAL A 199 0.08 -18.08 -3.62
N LEU A 200 -1.26 -18.12 -3.57
CA LEU A 200 -2.08 -16.92 -3.83
C LEU A 200 -1.77 -15.80 -2.82
N ALA A 201 -1.52 -16.13 -1.55
CA ALA A 201 -1.21 -15.13 -0.52
C ALA A 201 0.15 -14.46 -0.73
N VAL A 202 1.11 -15.16 -1.33
CA VAL A 202 2.40 -14.56 -1.75
C VAL A 202 2.22 -13.65 -2.96
N LEU A 203 1.43 -14.09 -3.95
CA LEU A 203 1.20 -13.30 -5.18
C LEU A 203 0.34 -12.05 -4.93
N PHE A 204 -0.65 -12.18 -4.05
CA PHE A 204 -1.61 -11.14 -3.70
C PHE A 204 -1.64 -10.92 -2.19
N PRO A 205 -0.56 -10.35 -1.61
CA PRO A 205 -0.51 -10.09 -0.19
C PRO A 205 -1.57 -9.07 0.21
N GLN A 206 -2.12 -9.23 1.41
CA GLN A 206 -2.97 -8.21 1.99
C GLN A 206 -2.12 -6.96 2.28
N GLY A 207 -2.63 -5.80 1.88
CA GLY A 207 -1.98 -4.52 2.02
C GLY A 207 -2.95 -3.39 1.68
N HIS A 208 -2.49 -2.15 1.73
CA HIS A 208 -3.33 -1.01 1.39
C HIS A 208 -2.78 -0.32 0.16
N ALA A 209 -3.37 -0.59 -1.00
CA ALA A 209 -3.17 0.28 -2.15
C ALA A 209 -3.61 1.69 -1.75
N TRP A 210 -2.68 2.64 -1.85
CA TRP A 210 -2.90 4.02 -1.50
C TRP A 210 -2.85 4.87 -2.76
N ILE A 211 -3.83 5.74 -2.90
CA ILE A 211 -3.88 6.78 -3.92
C ILE A 211 -4.00 8.08 -3.15
N ALA A 212 -3.18 9.07 -3.51
CA ALA A 212 -3.21 10.36 -2.85
C ALA A 212 -4.60 10.97 -3.00
N ARG A 213 -5.10 11.65 -1.95
CA ARG A 213 -6.41 12.32 -2.03
C ARG A 213 -6.42 13.39 -3.12
N SER A 214 -5.28 14.00 -3.38
CA SER A 214 -5.04 15.00 -4.43
C SER A 214 -5.29 14.47 -5.84
N ASP A 215 -5.13 13.16 -6.07
CA ASP A 215 -5.35 12.51 -7.37
C ASP A 215 -6.85 12.33 -7.69
N TRP A 216 -7.68 13.27 -7.25
CA TRP A 216 -9.12 13.22 -7.46
C TRP A 216 -9.53 13.68 -8.85
N PHE A 217 -10.42 12.91 -9.50
CA PHE A 217 -10.98 13.18 -10.84
C PHE A 217 -12.51 13.19 -10.82
#